data_AF-A0A388PUU8-F1
#
_entry.id   AF-A0A388PUU8-F1
#
_cell.length_a   1.000
_cell.length_b   1.000
_cell.length_c   1.000
_cell.angle_alpha   90.00
_cell.angle_beta   90.00
_cell.angle_gamma   90.00
#
_symmetry.space_group_name_H-M   'P 1'
#
loop_
_entity.id
_entity.type
_entity.pdbx_description
1 polymer ?
#
loop_
_entity_poly.entity_id
_entity_poly.type
_entity_poly.pdbx_seq_one_letter_code
_entity_poly.pdbx_strand_id
1 'polypeptide(L)' 'MATGTVKWFNDSKGFGFITPDDGGDDLFAHFSAIVDTGYKSLKEGQRVTFDVTDGPKGKQASNINKA' A
#
# COMPACT_ATOMS: atom_id res chain seq x y z
N MET A 1 -0.49 -11.40 6.06
CA MET A 1 -0.09 -10.05 6.45
C MET A 1 1.42 -9.90 6.42
N ALA A 2 1.89 -9.09 5.49
CA ALA A 2 3.26 -8.60 5.38
C ALA A 2 3.33 -7.16 5.90
N THR A 3 4.54 -6.70 6.20
CA THR A 3 4.82 -5.30 6.57
C THR A 3 5.62 -4.61 5.48
N GLY A 4 5.59 -3.29 5.47
CA GLY A 4 6.38 -2.49 4.55
C GLY A 4 6.33 -1.01 4.84
N THR A 5 7.01 -0.27 4.00
CA THR A 5 7.08 1.19 4.05
C THR A 5 6.51 1.78 2.76
N VAL A 6 5.64 2.77 2.90
CA VAL A 6 5.08 3.49 1.76
C VAL A 6 6.20 4.26 1.09
N LYS A 7 6.53 3.87 -0.15
CA LYS A 7 7.59 4.49 -0.93
C LYS A 7 7.18 5.86 -1.44
N TRP A 8 5.94 5.97 -1.89
CA TRP A 8 5.29 7.23 -2.23
C TRP A 8 3.78 6.98 -2.39
N PHE A 9 2.98 8.03 -2.23
CA PHE A 9 1.56 7.99 -2.50
C PHE A 9 1.10 9.33 -3.06
N ASN A 10 0.26 9.31 -4.10
CA ASN A 10 -0.33 10.52 -4.66
C ASN A 10 -1.80 10.59 -4.25
N ASP A 11 -2.09 11.49 -3.31
CA ASP A 11 -3.44 11.70 -2.76
C ASP A 11 -4.46 12.10 -3.82
N SER A 12 -4.08 12.95 -4.75
CA SER A 12 -4.97 13.41 -5.82
C SER A 12 -5.34 12.29 -6.79
N LYS A 13 -4.44 11.34 -7.03
CA LYS A 13 -4.67 10.19 -7.91
C LYS A 13 -5.17 8.94 -7.17
N GLY A 14 -5.04 8.88 -5.85
CA GLY A 14 -5.49 7.77 -5.01
C GLY A 14 -4.64 6.50 -5.17
N PHE A 15 -3.37 6.60 -5.54
CA PHE A 15 -2.49 5.43 -5.62
C PHE A 15 -1.03 5.77 -5.33
N GLY A 16 -0.27 4.71 -5.03
CA GLY A 16 1.16 4.78 -4.75
C GLY A 16 1.79 3.41 -4.78
N PHE A 17 2.94 3.28 -4.10
CA PHE A 17 3.67 2.03 -3.98
C PHE A 17 4.18 1.83 -2.55
N ILE A 18 4.24 0.57 -2.14
CA ILE A 18 4.78 0.13 -0.86
C ILE A 18 5.99 -0.77 -1.13
N THR A 19 7.11 -0.49 -0.47
CA THR A 19 8.27 -1.37 -0.47
C THR A 19 8.10 -2.37 0.69
N PRO A 20 7.97 -3.68 0.42
CA PRO A 20 7.82 -4.70 1.44
C PRO A 20 9.12 -4.90 2.25
N ASP A 21 8.99 -5.16 3.56
CA ASP A 21 10.13 -5.36 4.46
C ASP A 21 10.91 -6.65 4.15
N ASP A 22 10.22 -7.68 3.66
CA ASP A 22 10.81 -8.99 3.28
C ASP A 22 11.57 -8.93 1.93
N GLY A 23 11.65 -7.74 1.31
CA GLY A 23 12.25 -7.54 0.00
C GLY A 23 11.35 -7.96 -1.17
N GLY A 24 11.87 -7.87 -2.39
CA GLY A 24 11.12 -8.10 -3.62
C GLY A 24 10.68 -6.79 -4.30
N ASP A 25 9.75 -6.91 -5.26
CA ASP A 25 9.27 -5.78 -6.04
C ASP A 25 8.36 -4.86 -5.23
N ASP A 26 8.36 -3.58 -5.59
CA ASP A 26 7.43 -2.60 -5.03
C ASP A 26 5.99 -3.00 -5.36
N LEU A 27 5.13 -2.97 -4.34
CA LEU A 27 3.74 -3.38 -4.44
C LEU A 27 2.86 -2.19 -4.76
N PHE A 28 2.01 -2.32 -5.77
CA PHE A 28 1.02 -1.29 -6.09
C PHE A 28 0.03 -1.12 -4.93
N ALA A 29 -0.23 0.12 -4.53
CA ALA A 29 -1.16 0.45 -3.44
C ALA A 29 -2.25 1.39 -3.96
N HIS A 30 -3.49 0.93 -3.99
CA HIS A 30 -4.66 1.74 -4.37
C HIS A 30 -5.43 2.18 -3.14
N PHE A 31 -6.02 3.39 -3.16
CA PHE A 31 -6.77 3.92 -2.01
C PHE A 31 -7.91 2.99 -1.57
N SER A 32 -8.54 2.26 -2.50
CA SER A 32 -9.64 1.33 -2.18
C SER A 32 -9.20 0.18 -1.28
N ALA A 33 -7.92 -0.18 -1.31
CA ALA A 33 -7.34 -1.24 -0.47
C ALA A 33 -7.02 -0.77 0.96
N ILE A 34 -7.07 0.54 1.22
CA ILE A 34 -6.83 1.10 2.55
C ILE A 34 -8.05 0.87 3.43
N VAL A 35 -7.80 0.27 4.59
CA VAL A 35 -8.78 0.04 5.65
C VAL A 35 -8.79 1.25 6.57
N ASP A 36 -9.65 2.21 6.23
CA ASP A 36 -9.87 3.43 7.00
C ASP A 36 -11.32 3.90 6.75
N THR A 37 -11.91 4.54 7.75
CA THR A 37 -13.25 5.14 7.69
C THR A 37 -13.23 6.57 7.15
N GLY A 38 -12.06 7.22 7.14
CA GLY A 38 -11.88 8.59 6.67
C GLY A 38 -11.32 8.69 5.24
N TYR A 39 -10.60 9.78 4.98
CA TYR A 39 -9.90 9.97 3.72
C TYR A 39 -8.79 8.91 3.55
N LYS A 40 -8.95 8.05 2.55
CA LYS A 40 -8.07 6.91 2.28
C LYS A 40 -6.81 7.37 1.55
N SER A 41 -5.78 7.65 2.34
CA SER A 41 -4.47 8.11 1.88
C SER A 41 -3.35 7.48 2.72
N LEU A 42 -2.15 7.41 2.14
CA LEU A 42 -0.91 7.00 2.78
C LEU A 42 0.11 8.13 2.68
N LYS A 43 1.06 8.18 3.62
CA LYS A 43 2.18 9.14 3.59
C LYS A 43 3.46 8.43 3.20
N GLU A 44 4.32 9.09 2.43
CA GLU A 44 5.68 8.60 2.18
C GLU A 44 6.42 8.35 3.51
N GLY A 45 7.14 7.22 3.58
CA GLY A 45 7.82 6.75 4.79
C GLY A 45 6.91 6.12 5.85
N GLN A 46 5.59 6.09 5.62
CA GLN A 46 4.65 5.51 6.58
C GLN A 46 4.78 3.98 6.64
N ARG A 47 4.77 3.44 7.86
CA ARG A 47 4.68 1.99 8.11
C ARG A 47 3.26 1.49 7.89
N VAL A 48 3.15 0.36 7.21
CA VAL A 48 1.87 -0.27 6.90
C VAL A 48 1.95 -1.78 7.01
N THR A 49 0.82 -2.40 7.30
CA THR A 49 0.60 -3.84 7.16
C THR A 49 -0.40 -4.09 6.03
N PHE A 50 -0.20 -5.14 5.26
CA PHE A 50 -1.05 -5.45 4.10
C PHE A 50 -0.98 -6.94 3.75
N ASP A 51 -1.90 -7.38 2.91
CA ASP A 51 -1.86 -8.70 2.27
C ASP A 51 -1.43 -8.54 0.81
N VAL A 52 -0.46 -9.36 0.38
CA VAL A 52 0.02 -9.36 -1.01
C VAL A 52 -0.92 -10.20 -1.87
N THR A 53 -1.45 -9.60 -2.93
CA THR A 53 -2.36 -10.27 -3.87
C THR A 53 -1.94 -10.01 -5.31
N ASP A 54 -2.28 -10.91 -6.22
CA ASP A 54 -2.07 -10.71 -7.65
C ASP A 54 -3.23 -9.89 -8.24
N GLY A 55 -2.89 -8.85 -8.98
CA GLY A 55 -3.84 -7.95 -9.64
C GLY A 55 -3.59 -7.82 -11.13
N PRO A 56 -4.45 -7.07 -11.85
CA PRO A 56 -4.31 -6.85 -13.29
C PRO A 56 -3.02 -6.13 -13.69
N LYS A 57 -2.31 -5.52 -12.73
CA LYS A 57 -1.03 -4.81 -12.92
C LYS A 57 0.16 -5.50 -12.24
N GLY A 58 0.03 -6.78 -11.89
CA GLY A 58 1.01 -7.53 -11.10
C GLY A 58 0.68 -7.51 -9.61
N LYS A 59 1.70 -7.70 -8.77
CA LYS A 59 1.52 -7.78 -7.31
C LYS A 59 1.07 -6.44 -6.74
N GLN A 60 0.07 -6.48 -5.88
CA GLN A 60 -0.50 -5.32 -5.21
C GLN A 60 -0.76 -5.57 -3.73
N ALA A 61 -0.78 -4.50 -2.96
CA ALA A 61 -1.14 -4.50 -1.55
C ALA A 61 -2.67 -4.38 -1.40
N SER A 62 -3.24 -5.30 -0.64
CA SER A 62 -4.66 -5.35 -0.25
C SER A 62 -4.78 -5.26 1.28
N ASN A 63 -5.96 -4.92 1.80
CA ASN A 63 -6.20 -4.85 3.25
C ASN A 63 -5.14 -4.01 4.00
N ILE A 64 -4.81 -2.84 3.42
CA ILE A 64 -3.74 -1.98 3.90
C ILE A 64 -4.20 -1.28 5.17
N ASN A 65 -3.52 -1.56 6.28
CA ASN A 65 -3.73 -0.91 7.56
C ASN A 65 -2.51 -0.04 7.87
N LYS A 66 -2.78 1.17 8.35
CA LYS A 66 -1.76 2.10 8.84
C LYS A 66 -1.25 1.56 10.18
N ALA A 67 0.06 1.38 10.32
CA ALA A 67 0.67 1.02 11.60
C ALA A 67 0.84 2.25 12.50
#